data_AF-A0A9D9CSF7-F1
#
_entry.id   AF-A0A9D9CSF7-F1
#
_cell.length_a   1.000
_cell.length_b   1.000
_cell.length_c   1.000
_cell.angle_alpha   90.00
_cell.angle_beta   90.00
_cell.angle_gamma   90.00
#
_symmetry.space_group_name_H-M   'P 1'
#
loop_
_entity.id
_entity.type
_entity.pdbx_description
1 polymer ?
#
loop_
_entity_poly.entity_id
_entity_poly.type
_entity_poly.pdbx_seq_one_letter_code
_entity_poly.pdbx_strand_id
1 'polypeptide(L)'
;SYYYWNDMLRRILLAEICPRMLEMGKTNRALQLANMADNFLPKVVGVKSDLHYSNHFFEMIDSLGLDVAKSYTANIRNPKSEFDRYLNQRGYTDSDYLNDILGTQCLRNLRYSEAVGYLENVSQGYWASLKVGDHMGPYLNRYEFALEMHILEKKIGIVTNPDIKGKYMYKLGIEIRQSFETHWGLTQYYKGTNFVDQVCIKRDWESDKYTSAARRRAQSLINEALQTVTDPELAADLHYRLNHFRTVAQKYPDTAKGRLVRGECDKWIDYDINNK
;
A
#
# COMPACT_ATOMS: atom_id res chain seq x y z
N SER A 1 -21.82 0.26 -37.59
CA SER A 1 -21.72 0.30 -36.11
C SER A 1 -20.59 1.25 -35.73
N TYR A 2 -20.89 2.41 -35.12
CA TYR A 2 -19.88 3.39 -34.65
C TYR A 2 -18.97 2.85 -33.54
N TYR A 3 -19.37 1.73 -32.91
CA TYR A 3 -18.63 1.06 -31.85
C TYR A 3 -17.36 0.35 -32.36
N TYR A 4 -17.35 -0.13 -33.61
CA TYR A 4 -16.25 -0.95 -34.13
C TYR A 4 -14.93 -0.18 -34.27
N TRP A 5 -14.98 1.03 -34.82
CA TRP A 5 -13.76 1.82 -35.08
C TRP A 5 -13.07 2.31 -33.81
N ASN A 6 -13.85 2.74 -32.81
CA ASN A 6 -13.29 3.19 -31.54
C ASN A 6 -12.78 2.03 -30.67
N ASP A 7 -13.45 0.88 -30.70
CA ASP A 7 -12.93 -0.34 -30.05
C ASP A 7 -11.63 -0.81 -30.73
N MET A 8 -11.59 -0.81 -32.07
CA MET A 8 -10.37 -1.14 -32.82
C MET A 8 -9.23 -0.17 -32.49
N LEU A 9 -9.49 1.14 -32.48
CA LEU A 9 -8.47 2.15 -32.13
C LEU A 9 -7.98 1.96 -30.69
N ARG A 10 -8.89 1.70 -29.74
CA ARG A 10 -8.55 1.39 -28.35
C ARG A 10 -7.63 0.17 -28.28
N ARG A 11 -7.96 -0.92 -28.97
CA ARG A 11 -7.14 -2.14 -29.01
C ARG A 11 -5.77 -1.90 -29.63
N ILE A 12 -5.69 -1.16 -30.74
CA ILE A 12 -4.39 -0.82 -31.37
C ILE A 12 -3.54 0.01 -30.41
N LEU A 13 -4.12 1.00 -29.73
CA LEU A 13 -3.41 1.81 -28.76
C LEU A 13 -2.85 0.96 -27.63
N LEU A 14 -3.66 0.08 -27.05
CA LEU A 14 -3.31 -0.69 -25.86
C LEU A 14 -2.41 -1.91 -26.18
N ALA A 15 -2.65 -2.62 -27.27
CA ALA A 15 -1.94 -3.86 -27.60
C ALA A 15 -0.65 -3.63 -28.42
N GLU A 16 -0.55 -2.55 -29.19
CA GLU A 16 0.58 -2.31 -30.08
C GLU A 16 1.35 -1.03 -29.75
N ILE A 17 0.64 0.10 -29.62
CA ILE A 17 1.32 1.41 -29.52
C ILE A 17 1.90 1.61 -28.12
N CYS A 18 1.13 1.35 -27.05
CA CYS A 18 1.61 1.52 -25.67
C CYS A 18 2.83 0.63 -25.36
N PRO A 19 2.84 -0.68 -25.69
CA PRO A 19 4.01 -1.53 -25.48
C PRO A 19 5.26 -1.01 -26.20
N ARG A 20 5.15 -0.64 -27.49
CA ARG A 20 6.27 -0.06 -28.24
C ARG A 20 6.77 1.25 -27.64
N MET A 21 5.87 2.09 -27.12
CA MET A 21 6.27 3.32 -26.42
C MET A 21 7.04 3.02 -25.13
N LEU A 22 6.65 1.97 -24.39
CA LEU A 22 7.39 1.51 -23.20
C LEU A 22 8.79 1.00 -23.58
N GLU A 23 8.90 0.19 -24.64
CA GLU A 23 10.19 -0.29 -25.17
C GLU A 23 11.13 0.85 -25.57
N MET A 24 10.57 1.93 -26.11
CA MET A 24 11.30 3.15 -26.48
C MET A 24 11.62 4.08 -25.29
N GLY A 25 11.27 3.70 -24.05
CA GLY A 25 11.44 4.55 -22.87
C GLY A 25 10.51 5.77 -22.82
N LYS A 26 9.47 5.81 -23.65
CA LYS A 26 8.47 6.90 -23.73
C LYS A 26 7.30 6.63 -22.78
N THR A 27 7.61 6.34 -21.52
CA THR A 27 6.64 5.84 -20.52
C THR A 27 5.47 6.80 -20.27
N ASN A 28 5.72 8.09 -20.09
CA ASN A 28 4.64 9.07 -19.91
C ASN A 28 3.70 9.10 -21.12
N ARG A 29 4.25 8.94 -22.33
CA ARG A 29 3.44 8.92 -23.55
C ARG A 29 2.58 7.66 -23.62
N ALA A 30 3.11 6.50 -23.25
CA ALA A 30 2.33 5.27 -23.14
C ALA A 30 1.14 5.48 -22.20
N LEU A 31 1.37 6.06 -21.00
CA LEU A 31 0.32 6.35 -20.02
C LEU A 31 -0.73 7.33 -20.54
N GLN A 32 -0.33 8.40 -21.21
CA GLN A 32 -1.27 9.33 -21.83
C GLN A 32 -2.16 8.66 -22.89
N LEU A 33 -1.58 7.81 -23.73
CA LEU A 33 -2.30 7.09 -24.78
C LEU A 33 -3.25 6.03 -24.20
N ALA A 34 -2.81 5.27 -23.19
CA ALA A 34 -3.67 4.33 -22.47
C ALA A 34 -4.82 5.04 -21.77
N ASN A 35 -4.55 6.18 -21.11
CA ASN A 35 -5.58 6.97 -20.44
C ASN A 35 -6.64 7.46 -21.45
N MET A 36 -6.20 7.96 -22.61
CA MET A 36 -7.13 8.34 -23.68
C MET A 36 -7.93 7.14 -24.21
N ALA A 37 -7.27 6.00 -24.41
CA ALA A 37 -7.88 4.80 -24.92
C ALA A 37 -9.00 4.28 -24.00
N ASP A 38 -8.79 4.31 -22.68
CA ASP A 38 -9.76 3.81 -21.71
C ASP A 38 -10.80 4.85 -21.28
N ASN A 39 -10.42 6.11 -21.11
CA ASN A 39 -11.27 7.10 -20.45
C ASN A 39 -11.93 8.12 -21.40
N PHE A 40 -11.57 8.12 -22.68
CA PHE A 40 -12.15 9.01 -23.69
C PHE A 40 -12.82 8.27 -24.83
N LEU A 41 -12.16 7.30 -25.48
CA LEU A 41 -12.73 6.61 -26.65
C LEU A 41 -14.11 5.95 -26.37
N PRO A 42 -14.37 5.32 -25.21
CA PRO A 42 -15.70 4.79 -24.89
C PRO A 42 -16.77 5.89 -24.78
N LYS A 43 -16.41 7.07 -24.24
CA LYS A 43 -17.34 8.20 -24.07
C LYS A 43 -17.80 8.77 -25.42
N VAL A 44 -16.92 8.74 -26.43
CA VAL A 44 -17.25 9.21 -27.79
C VAL A 44 -18.39 8.42 -28.42
N VAL A 45 -18.61 7.15 -28.01
CA VAL A 45 -19.69 6.28 -28.51
C VAL A 45 -20.84 6.11 -27.52
N GLY A 46 -20.93 6.98 -26.50
CA GLY A 46 -22.02 6.96 -25.53
C GLY A 46 -21.94 5.81 -24.51
N VAL A 47 -20.81 5.10 -24.43
CA VAL A 47 -20.59 4.09 -23.40
C VAL A 47 -20.14 4.80 -22.12
N LYS A 48 -20.86 4.55 -21.01
CA LYS A 48 -20.39 4.97 -19.69
C LYS A 48 -19.09 4.22 -19.39
N SER A 49 -18.00 4.95 -19.18
CA SER A 49 -16.79 4.37 -18.59
C SER A 49 -17.05 4.18 -17.10
N ASP A 50 -17.59 3.04 -16.72
CA ASP A 50 -17.50 2.61 -15.33
C ASP A 50 -16.08 2.07 -15.10
N LEU A 51 -15.53 2.38 -13.93
CA LEU A 51 -14.34 1.77 -13.31
C LEU A 51 -13.01 2.54 -13.47
N HIS A 52 -12.83 3.52 -12.58
CA HIS A 52 -11.57 4.23 -12.33
C HIS A 52 -10.40 3.31 -11.91
N TYR A 53 -10.69 2.09 -11.42
CA TYR A 53 -9.72 1.16 -10.86
C TYR A 53 -9.71 -0.22 -11.53
N SER A 54 -10.20 -0.31 -12.78
CA SER A 54 -10.27 -1.60 -13.47
C SER A 54 -10.08 -1.50 -14.99
N ASN A 55 -9.20 -0.60 -15.42
CA ASN A 55 -8.85 -0.40 -16.82
C ASN A 55 -7.34 -0.52 -17.06
N HIS A 56 -6.91 -0.56 -18.31
CA HIS A 56 -5.52 -0.78 -18.69
C HIS A 56 -4.62 0.38 -18.29
N PHE A 57 -5.13 1.61 -18.33
CA PHE A 57 -4.39 2.77 -17.83
C PHE A 57 -4.11 2.65 -16.33
N PHE A 58 -5.13 2.30 -15.52
CA PHE A 58 -4.97 2.09 -14.09
C PHE A 58 -3.98 0.95 -13.81
N GLU A 59 -4.14 -0.19 -14.47
CA GLU A 59 -3.20 -1.31 -14.36
C GLU A 59 -1.77 -0.85 -14.66
N MET A 60 -1.58 -0.10 -15.75
CA MET A 60 -0.26 0.31 -16.19
C MET A 60 0.38 1.34 -15.26
N ILE A 61 -0.34 2.37 -14.81
CA ILE A 61 0.22 3.35 -13.86
C ILE A 61 0.54 2.71 -12.51
N ASP A 62 -0.23 1.68 -12.13
CA ASP A 62 -0.04 0.99 -10.86
C ASP A 62 1.14 -0.01 -10.89
N SER A 63 1.28 -0.74 -11.99
CA SER A 63 2.34 -1.72 -12.23
C SER A 63 3.70 -1.08 -12.50
N LEU A 64 3.75 0.08 -13.19
CA LEU A 64 5.00 0.79 -13.49
C LEU A 64 5.64 1.46 -12.26
N GLY A 65 4.84 1.73 -11.22
CA GLY A 65 5.30 2.16 -9.90
C GLY A 65 5.51 3.67 -9.71
N LEU A 66 5.95 4.02 -8.49
CA LEU A 66 5.85 5.38 -7.93
C LEU A 66 6.55 6.47 -8.74
N ASP A 67 7.78 6.23 -9.19
CA ASP A 67 8.54 7.28 -9.89
C ASP A 67 7.92 7.58 -11.27
N VAL A 68 7.35 6.56 -11.92
CA VAL A 68 6.60 6.72 -13.16
C VAL A 68 5.29 7.46 -12.91
N ALA A 69 4.51 7.07 -11.90
CA ALA A 69 3.28 7.77 -11.54
C ALA A 69 3.55 9.26 -11.21
N LYS A 70 4.64 9.55 -10.49
CA LYS A 70 5.08 10.93 -10.22
C LYS A 70 5.42 11.69 -11.49
N SER A 71 6.20 11.08 -12.39
CA SER A 71 6.58 11.68 -13.67
C SER A 71 5.36 11.99 -14.55
N TYR A 72 4.41 11.06 -14.59
CA TYR A 72 3.15 11.21 -15.32
C TYR A 72 2.29 12.35 -14.75
N THR A 73 2.05 12.35 -13.43
CA THR A 73 1.28 13.41 -12.77
C THR A 73 1.95 14.78 -12.89
N ALA A 74 3.28 14.84 -12.86
CA ALA A 74 4.03 16.06 -13.12
C ALA A 74 3.83 16.56 -14.56
N ASN A 75 3.75 15.66 -15.56
CA ASN A 75 3.44 16.03 -16.94
C ASN A 75 1.99 16.48 -17.11
N ILE A 76 1.03 15.93 -16.36
CA ILE A 76 -0.35 16.43 -16.35
C ILE A 76 -0.39 17.88 -15.85
N ARG A 77 0.28 18.15 -14.72
CA ARG A 77 0.32 19.47 -14.10
C ARG A 77 1.08 20.48 -14.96
N ASN A 78 2.18 20.03 -15.58
CA ASN A 78 3.09 20.85 -16.39
C ASN A 78 3.37 20.16 -17.75
N PRO A 79 2.44 20.24 -18.72
CA PRO A 79 2.60 19.60 -20.02
C PRO A 79 3.74 20.27 -20.82
N LYS A 80 4.57 19.45 -21.47
CA LYS A 80 5.79 19.93 -22.15
C LYS A 80 5.57 20.25 -23.63
N SER A 81 4.43 19.85 -24.19
CA SER A 81 4.11 20.03 -25.61
C SER A 81 2.61 20.20 -25.85
N GLU A 82 2.23 20.72 -27.03
CA GLU A 82 0.83 20.72 -27.46
C GLU A 82 0.24 19.31 -27.51
N PHE A 83 1.04 18.31 -27.87
CA PHE A 83 0.55 16.94 -27.89
C PHE A 83 0.30 16.40 -26.49
N ASP A 84 1.10 16.78 -25.48
CA ASP A 84 0.81 16.45 -24.09
C ASP A 84 -0.51 17.08 -23.65
N ARG A 85 -0.73 18.37 -23.95
CA ARG A 85 -1.99 19.06 -23.64
C ARG A 85 -3.17 18.36 -24.30
N TYR A 86 -3.03 18.01 -25.57
CA TYR A 86 -4.07 17.33 -26.35
C TYR A 86 -4.49 15.99 -25.71
N LEU A 87 -3.52 15.18 -25.29
CA LEU A 87 -3.78 13.88 -24.67
C LEU A 87 -4.31 14.03 -23.24
N ASN A 88 -3.75 14.95 -22.45
CA ASN A 88 -4.18 15.18 -21.07
C ASN A 88 -5.65 15.64 -21.02
N GLN A 89 -6.08 16.49 -21.96
CA GLN A 89 -7.49 16.90 -22.10
C GLN A 89 -8.45 15.76 -22.47
N ARG A 90 -7.92 14.63 -22.93
CA ARG A 90 -8.67 13.44 -23.36
C ARG A 90 -8.36 12.24 -22.47
N GLY A 91 -7.82 12.45 -21.28
CA GLY A 91 -7.67 11.42 -20.26
C GLY A 91 -8.57 11.67 -19.06
N TYR A 92 -8.60 10.72 -18.14
CA TYR A 92 -9.06 10.96 -16.78
C TYR A 92 -7.88 11.47 -15.94
N THR A 93 -7.89 12.77 -15.66
CA THR A 93 -6.79 13.48 -14.96
C THR A 93 -7.27 14.12 -13.66
N ASP A 94 -8.27 13.53 -13.03
CA ASP A 94 -8.82 14.00 -11.75
C ASP A 94 -7.74 14.02 -10.66
N SER A 95 -7.71 15.10 -9.86
CA SER A 95 -6.67 15.29 -8.86
C SER A 95 -6.80 14.34 -7.68
N ASP A 96 -8.02 14.04 -7.23
CA ASP A 96 -8.24 13.10 -6.13
C ASP A 96 -7.74 11.71 -6.53
N TYR A 97 -8.09 11.26 -7.74
CA TYR A 97 -7.63 9.98 -8.29
C TYR A 97 -6.11 9.87 -8.39
N LEU A 98 -5.45 10.88 -8.96
CA LEU A 98 -3.98 10.85 -9.13
C LEU A 98 -3.26 10.96 -7.78
N ASN A 99 -3.78 11.76 -6.85
CA ASN A 99 -3.22 11.87 -5.50
C ASN A 99 -3.43 10.57 -4.71
N ASP A 100 -4.55 9.88 -4.86
CA ASP A 100 -4.78 8.57 -4.24
C ASP A 100 -3.80 7.52 -4.76
N ILE A 101 -3.57 7.44 -6.08
CA ILE A 101 -2.58 6.53 -6.67
C ILE A 101 -1.18 6.82 -6.11
N LEU A 102 -0.76 8.09 -6.14
CA LEU A 102 0.55 8.48 -5.63
C LEU A 102 0.70 8.19 -4.14
N GLY A 103 -0.31 8.51 -3.34
CA GLY A 103 -0.34 8.28 -1.91
C GLY A 103 -0.28 6.80 -1.56
N THR A 104 -1.09 5.97 -2.22
CA THR A 104 -1.11 4.52 -2.04
C THR A 104 0.22 3.88 -2.42
N GLN A 105 0.83 4.33 -3.53
CA GLN A 105 2.15 3.86 -3.91
C GLN A 105 3.24 4.34 -2.94
N CYS A 106 3.14 5.54 -2.38
CA CYS A 106 4.01 5.98 -1.29
C CYS A 106 3.88 5.08 -0.05
N LEU A 107 2.66 4.76 0.38
CA LEU A 107 2.41 3.83 1.50
C LEU A 107 3.02 2.45 1.26
N ARG A 108 2.86 1.91 0.05
CA ARG A 108 3.49 0.65 -0.33
C ARG A 108 5.02 0.69 -0.33
N ASN A 109 5.60 1.86 -0.54
CA ASN A 109 7.04 2.09 -0.48
C ASN A 109 7.52 2.52 0.92
N LEU A 110 6.63 2.51 1.93
CA LEU A 110 6.90 3.00 3.30
C LEU A 110 7.36 4.47 3.33
N ARG A 111 6.96 5.29 2.35
CA ARG A 111 7.28 6.72 2.25
C ARG A 111 6.17 7.56 2.89
N TYR A 112 5.99 7.42 4.20
CA TYR A 112 4.82 7.96 4.91
C TYR A 112 4.70 9.48 4.84
N SER A 113 5.79 10.22 5.01
CA SER A 113 5.76 11.69 4.90
C SER A 113 5.28 12.16 3.53
N GLU A 114 5.64 11.46 2.46
CA GLU A 114 5.20 11.81 1.11
C GLU A 114 3.78 11.34 0.84
N ALA A 115 3.38 10.20 1.42
CA ALA A 115 2.00 9.74 1.38
C ALA A 115 1.06 10.79 1.99
N VAL A 116 1.42 11.35 3.16
CA VAL A 116 0.67 12.45 3.80
C VAL A 116 0.45 13.60 2.82
N GLY A 117 1.52 14.07 2.15
CA GLY A 117 1.43 15.20 1.21
C GLY A 117 0.55 14.96 -0.02
N TYR A 118 0.39 13.72 -0.47
CA TYR A 118 -0.57 13.41 -1.54
C TYR A 118 -1.99 13.20 -1.00
N LEU A 119 -2.12 12.41 0.06
CA LEU A 119 -3.41 11.95 0.57
C LEU A 119 -4.19 13.05 1.29
N GLU A 120 -3.52 14.09 1.81
CA GLU A 120 -4.19 15.29 2.34
C GLU A 120 -4.97 16.05 1.26
N ASN A 121 -4.58 15.88 -0.01
CA ASN A 121 -5.18 16.52 -1.17
C ASN A 121 -6.21 15.60 -1.86
N VAL A 122 -6.72 14.59 -1.16
CA VAL A 122 -7.82 13.72 -1.62
C VAL A 122 -9.08 14.06 -0.83
N SER A 123 -10.15 14.43 -1.54
CA SER A 123 -11.39 14.86 -0.90
C SER A 123 -12.10 13.76 -0.11
N GLN A 124 -12.85 14.14 0.94
CA GLN A 124 -13.65 13.19 1.73
C GLN A 124 -14.73 12.49 0.88
N GLY A 125 -15.34 13.22 -0.08
CA GLY A 125 -16.31 12.64 -1.00
C GLY A 125 -15.70 11.55 -1.87
N TYR A 126 -14.44 11.73 -2.29
CA TYR A 126 -13.69 10.72 -2.99
C TYR A 126 -13.44 9.48 -2.13
N TRP A 127 -12.97 9.65 -0.89
CA TRP A 127 -12.77 8.55 0.06
C TRP A 127 -14.03 7.70 0.26
N ALA A 128 -15.18 8.35 0.42
CA ALA A 128 -16.47 7.67 0.57
C ALA A 128 -16.90 6.86 -0.67
N SER A 129 -16.34 7.17 -1.86
CA SER A 129 -16.64 6.47 -3.10
C SER A 129 -15.78 5.21 -3.32
N LEU A 130 -14.67 5.06 -2.58
CA LEU A 130 -13.75 3.94 -2.76
C LEU A 130 -14.33 2.64 -2.20
N LYS A 131 -14.27 1.57 -3.01
CA LYS A 131 -14.76 0.23 -2.64
C LYS A 131 -13.78 -0.59 -1.79
N VAL A 132 -12.67 0.00 -1.34
CA VAL A 132 -11.63 -0.68 -0.55
C VAL A 132 -11.71 -0.40 0.95
N GLY A 133 -12.73 0.33 1.41
CA GLY A 133 -12.89 0.74 2.82
C GLY A 133 -12.87 -0.43 3.80
N ASP A 134 -13.58 -1.52 3.49
CA ASP A 134 -13.66 -2.72 4.33
C ASP A 134 -12.30 -3.43 4.51
N HIS A 135 -11.30 -3.05 3.73
CA HIS A 135 -9.94 -3.62 3.76
C HIS A 135 -8.92 -2.65 4.34
N MET A 136 -9.33 -1.54 4.96
CA MET A 136 -8.44 -0.59 5.62
C MET A 136 -8.30 -0.82 7.13
N GLY A 137 -9.03 -1.79 7.70
CA GLY A 137 -8.95 -2.09 9.13
C GLY A 137 -9.58 -0.99 10.00
N PRO A 138 -8.89 -0.48 11.03
CA PRO A 138 -9.44 0.53 11.94
C PRO A 138 -9.44 1.96 11.36
N TYR A 139 -8.86 2.16 10.16
CA TYR A 139 -8.66 3.49 9.57
C TYR A 139 -9.84 3.90 8.68
N LEU A 140 -10.26 5.16 8.79
CA LEU A 140 -11.31 5.69 7.91
C LEU A 140 -10.82 5.84 6.46
N ASN A 141 -9.53 6.16 6.29
CA ASN A 141 -8.90 6.36 5.00
C ASN A 141 -7.37 6.17 5.08
N ARG A 142 -6.72 6.16 3.91
CA ARG A 142 -5.27 6.03 3.79
C ARG A 142 -4.49 7.22 4.36
N TYR A 143 -5.09 8.42 4.41
CA TYR A 143 -4.44 9.61 4.97
C TYR A 143 -4.21 9.47 6.47
N GLU A 144 -5.21 9.02 7.22
CA GLU A 144 -5.10 8.79 8.67
C GLU A 144 -3.98 7.79 8.99
N PHE A 145 -3.94 6.68 8.25
CA PHE A 145 -2.86 5.71 8.36
C PHE A 145 -1.50 6.34 8.05
N ALA A 146 -1.37 7.05 6.91
CA ALA A 146 -0.12 7.71 6.53
C ALA A 146 0.40 8.66 7.62
N LEU A 147 -0.52 9.46 8.20
CA LEU A 147 -0.21 10.41 9.25
C LEU A 147 0.26 9.72 10.52
N GLU A 148 -0.43 8.66 10.96
CA GLU A 148 -0.02 7.89 12.12
C GLU A 148 1.38 7.29 11.95
N MET A 149 1.64 6.65 10.81
CA MET A 149 2.93 6.02 10.52
C MET A 149 4.07 7.04 10.50
N HIS A 150 3.85 8.20 9.88
CA HIS A 150 4.80 9.31 9.88
C HIS A 150 5.09 9.84 11.29
N ILE A 151 4.06 9.99 12.13
CA ILE A 151 4.21 10.42 13.51
C ILE A 151 5.00 9.38 14.31
N LEU A 152 4.74 8.09 14.11
CA LEU A 152 5.47 7.01 14.77
C LEU A 152 6.95 7.04 14.40
N GLU A 153 7.29 7.17 13.11
CA GLU A 153 8.68 7.28 12.66
C GLU A 153 9.40 8.48 13.30
N LYS A 154 8.75 9.65 13.32
CA LYS A 154 9.30 10.83 14.00
C LYS A 154 9.52 10.60 15.49
N LYS A 155 8.55 10.01 16.19
CA LYS A 155 8.64 9.71 17.63
C LYS A 155 9.79 8.76 17.93
N ILE A 156 9.97 7.71 17.14
CA ILE A 156 11.09 6.77 17.28
C ILE A 156 12.44 7.49 17.17
N GLY A 157 12.55 8.49 16.29
CA GLY A 157 13.78 9.27 16.09
C GLY A 157 14.13 10.23 17.23
N ILE A 158 13.17 10.65 18.05
CA ILE A 158 13.37 11.68 19.08
C ILE A 158 13.28 11.17 20.53
N VAL A 159 12.54 10.08 20.77
CA VAL A 159 12.33 9.55 22.12
C VAL A 159 13.59 8.85 22.62
N THR A 160 14.01 9.21 23.84
CA THR A 160 15.18 8.63 24.50
C THR A 160 14.84 7.54 25.50
N ASN A 161 13.65 7.57 26.11
CA ASN A 161 13.22 6.52 27.04
C ASN A 161 13.07 5.18 26.28
N PRO A 162 13.77 4.11 26.71
CA PRO A 162 13.80 2.84 25.99
C PRO A 162 12.42 2.18 25.89
N ASP A 163 11.63 2.18 26.95
CA ASP A 163 10.32 1.55 26.99
C ASP A 163 9.30 2.24 26.07
N ILE A 164 9.31 3.58 26.06
CA ILE A 164 8.46 4.38 25.17
C ILE A 164 8.90 4.21 23.71
N LYS A 165 10.21 4.24 23.45
CA LYS A 165 10.76 4.03 22.10
C LYS A 165 10.43 2.64 21.57
N GLY A 166 10.61 1.61 22.39
CA GLY A 166 10.25 0.23 22.10
C GLY A 166 8.75 0.07 21.79
N LYS A 167 7.87 0.71 22.56
CA LYS A 167 6.42 0.75 22.24
C LYS A 167 6.13 1.33 20.85
N TYR A 168 6.77 2.44 20.48
CA TYR A 168 6.56 3.04 19.16
C TYR A 168 7.12 2.18 18.03
N MET A 169 8.30 1.59 18.21
CA MET A 169 8.87 0.63 17.25
C MET A 169 7.97 -0.59 17.07
N TYR A 170 7.47 -1.16 18.17
CA TYR A 170 6.52 -2.27 18.15
C TYR A 170 5.28 -1.90 17.36
N LYS A 171 4.64 -0.76 17.70
CA LYS A 171 3.43 -0.30 17.01
C LYS A 171 3.68 -0.11 15.52
N LEU A 172 4.75 0.61 15.16
CA LEU A 172 5.11 0.82 13.75
C LEU A 172 5.30 -0.52 13.02
N GLY A 173 6.03 -1.46 13.61
CA GLY A 173 6.26 -2.77 13.00
C GLY A 173 4.97 -3.59 12.80
N ILE A 174 4.05 -3.56 13.78
CA ILE A 174 2.75 -4.22 13.67
C ILE A 174 1.89 -3.58 12.57
N GLU A 175 1.80 -2.26 12.53
CA GLU A 175 0.99 -1.55 11.53
C GLU A 175 1.54 -1.75 10.10
N ILE A 176 2.87 -1.77 9.93
CA ILE A 176 3.47 -2.17 8.64
C ILE A 176 3.00 -3.57 8.26
N ARG A 177 3.15 -4.55 9.14
CA ARG A 177 2.76 -5.94 8.86
C ARG A 177 1.29 -6.05 8.47
N GLN A 178 0.41 -5.45 9.26
CA GLN A 178 -1.04 -5.50 9.02
C GLN A 178 -1.45 -4.82 7.71
N SER A 179 -0.81 -3.69 7.35
CA SER A 179 -1.10 -2.95 6.11
C SER A 179 -0.78 -3.72 4.81
N PHE A 180 -0.03 -4.82 4.89
CA PHE A 180 0.25 -5.74 3.78
C PHE A 180 -0.47 -7.09 3.92
N GLU A 181 -1.19 -7.31 5.02
CA GLU A 181 -1.88 -8.56 5.33
C GLU A 181 -3.39 -8.35 5.43
N THR A 182 -3.90 -8.06 6.63
CA THR A 182 -5.32 -7.94 6.92
C THR A 182 -5.90 -6.60 6.44
N HIS A 183 -5.09 -5.54 6.42
CA HIS A 183 -5.48 -4.18 6.03
C HIS A 183 -4.87 -3.80 4.67
N TRP A 184 -4.86 -4.74 3.74
CA TRP A 184 -4.20 -4.60 2.44
C TRP A 184 -4.71 -3.41 1.62
N GLY A 185 -5.95 -2.96 1.84
CA GLY A 185 -6.53 -1.80 1.16
C GLY A 185 -5.76 -0.50 1.43
N LEU A 186 -4.95 -0.45 2.48
CA LEU A 186 -4.09 0.70 2.80
C LEU A 186 -2.93 0.87 1.81
N THR A 187 -2.41 -0.23 1.25
CA THR A 187 -1.19 -0.19 0.44
C THR A 187 -1.41 -0.67 -1.00
N GLN A 188 -2.63 -1.07 -1.34
CA GLN A 188 -2.95 -1.79 -2.59
C GLN A 188 -4.41 -1.53 -2.99
N TYR A 189 -4.72 -1.80 -4.27
CA TYR A 189 -6.07 -1.71 -4.82
C TYR A 189 -6.72 -3.06 -5.08
N TYR A 190 -5.91 -4.11 -5.15
CA TYR A 190 -6.37 -5.48 -5.29
C TYR A 190 -5.42 -6.42 -4.54
N LYS A 191 -5.93 -7.61 -4.19
CA LYS A 191 -5.14 -8.70 -3.63
C LYS A 191 -5.02 -9.81 -4.66
N GLY A 192 -3.80 -10.27 -4.91
CA GLY A 192 -3.51 -11.39 -5.81
C GLY A 192 -2.47 -11.07 -6.89
N THR A 193 -2.36 -11.99 -7.85
CA THR A 193 -1.30 -11.99 -8.87
C THR A 193 -1.76 -11.59 -10.28
N ASN A 194 -3.07 -11.38 -10.50
CA ASN A 194 -3.63 -11.25 -11.86
C ASN A 194 -4.84 -10.31 -11.99
N PHE A 195 -4.72 -9.33 -12.90
CA PHE A 195 -5.80 -8.60 -13.59
C PHE A 195 -6.07 -9.18 -15.01
N VAL A 196 -7.29 -9.19 -15.54
CA VAL A 196 -7.57 -9.71 -16.91
C VAL A 196 -7.37 -8.59 -17.94
N ASP A 197 -6.70 -8.88 -19.06
CA ASP A 197 -6.29 -7.97 -20.15
C ASP A 197 -5.19 -6.93 -19.82
N GLN A 198 -3.95 -7.18 -20.29
CA GLN A 198 -2.72 -6.48 -19.86
C GLN A 198 -2.07 -5.65 -20.96
N VAL A 199 -1.53 -4.48 -20.59
CA VAL A 199 -0.59 -3.71 -21.44
C VAL A 199 0.86 -3.90 -20.99
N CYS A 200 1.10 -4.13 -19.70
CA CYS A 200 2.45 -4.31 -19.15
C CYS A 200 2.55 -5.50 -18.18
N ILE A 201 3.76 -5.76 -17.66
CA ILE A 201 3.99 -6.85 -16.71
C ILE A 201 3.21 -6.57 -15.43
N LYS A 202 2.30 -7.48 -15.09
CA LYS A 202 1.55 -7.44 -13.84
C LYS A 202 2.45 -7.36 -12.62
N ARG A 203 2.04 -6.53 -11.68
CA ARG A 203 2.60 -6.53 -10.34
C ARG A 203 2.03 -7.68 -9.52
N ASP A 204 2.92 -8.55 -9.04
CA ASP A 204 2.58 -9.54 -8.02
C ASP A 204 2.56 -8.86 -6.65
N TRP A 205 1.39 -8.47 -6.19
CA TRP A 205 1.31 -7.70 -4.97
C TRP A 205 1.64 -8.49 -3.71
N GLU A 206 1.53 -9.81 -3.76
CA GLU A 206 1.77 -10.68 -2.61
C GLU A 206 3.25 -11.03 -2.45
N SER A 207 4.00 -11.04 -3.56
CA SER A 207 5.40 -11.47 -3.58
C SER A 207 6.41 -10.45 -4.10
N ASP A 208 5.99 -9.25 -4.53
CA ASP A 208 6.93 -8.26 -5.05
C ASP A 208 7.98 -7.80 -4.02
N LYS A 209 8.98 -7.09 -4.54
CA LYS A 209 10.09 -6.53 -3.76
C LYS A 209 9.62 -5.59 -2.63
N TYR A 210 8.47 -4.93 -2.79
CA TYR A 210 7.96 -3.97 -1.83
C TYR A 210 7.30 -4.69 -0.65
N THR A 211 6.48 -5.71 -0.91
CA THR A 211 5.93 -6.59 0.13
C THR A 211 7.04 -7.29 0.91
N SER A 212 8.05 -7.81 0.19
CA SER A 212 9.23 -8.42 0.82
C SER A 212 10.02 -7.43 1.69
N ALA A 213 10.21 -6.20 1.23
CA ALA A 213 10.88 -5.15 2.00
C ALA A 213 10.07 -4.73 3.23
N ALA A 214 8.75 -4.57 3.10
CA ALA A 214 7.85 -4.22 4.19
C ALA A 214 7.84 -5.29 5.29
N ARG A 215 7.74 -6.58 4.93
CA ARG A 215 7.82 -7.69 5.88
C ARG A 215 9.15 -7.69 6.65
N ARG A 216 10.27 -7.50 5.95
CA ARG A 216 11.59 -7.39 6.59
C ARG A 216 11.67 -6.20 7.55
N ARG A 217 11.18 -5.04 7.13
CA ARG A 217 11.18 -3.82 7.96
C ARG A 217 10.31 -3.99 9.21
N ALA A 218 9.11 -4.54 9.06
CA ALA A 218 8.21 -4.85 10.16
C ALA A 218 8.88 -5.78 11.18
N GLN A 219 9.44 -6.90 10.71
CA GLN A 219 10.11 -7.86 11.59
C GLN A 219 11.32 -7.24 12.31
N SER A 220 12.12 -6.44 11.60
CA SER A 220 13.25 -5.73 12.19
C SER A 220 12.81 -4.79 13.31
N LEU A 221 11.76 -3.99 13.08
CA LEU A 221 11.22 -3.06 14.07
C LEU A 221 10.68 -3.79 15.31
N ILE A 222 9.97 -4.90 15.10
CA ILE A 222 9.45 -5.72 16.21
C ILE A 222 10.60 -6.31 17.02
N ASN A 223 11.64 -6.85 16.37
CA ASN A 223 12.79 -7.41 17.07
C ASN A 223 13.56 -6.33 17.85
N GLU A 224 13.79 -5.17 17.24
CA GLU A 224 14.46 -4.04 17.87
C GLU A 224 13.64 -3.51 19.06
N ALA A 225 12.31 -3.44 18.93
CA ALA A 225 11.42 -3.06 20.02
C ALA A 225 11.58 -3.98 21.24
N LEU A 226 11.55 -5.30 21.03
CA LEU A 226 11.68 -6.29 22.09
C LEU A 226 13.06 -6.28 22.76
N GLN A 227 14.11 -5.87 22.04
CA GLN A 227 15.46 -5.70 22.58
C GLN A 227 15.64 -4.36 23.31
N THR A 228 14.89 -3.33 22.91
CA THR A 228 15.01 -1.98 23.47
C THR A 228 14.27 -1.86 24.80
N VAL A 229 13.12 -2.51 24.97
CA VAL A 229 12.33 -2.44 26.20
C VAL A 229 13.10 -3.02 27.39
N THR A 230 13.11 -2.27 28.49
CA THR A 230 13.76 -2.63 29.75
C THR A 230 12.77 -2.98 30.86
N ASP A 231 11.54 -2.47 30.81
CA ASP A 231 10.47 -2.79 31.76
C ASP A 231 9.96 -4.23 31.54
N PRO A 232 10.08 -5.14 32.52
CA PRO A 232 9.63 -6.52 32.39
C PRO A 232 8.14 -6.68 32.12
N GLU A 233 7.27 -5.85 32.73
CA GLU A 233 5.82 -5.92 32.51
C GLU A 233 5.47 -5.56 31.06
N LEU A 234 6.06 -4.49 30.56
CA LEU A 234 5.92 -4.13 29.15
C LEU A 234 6.49 -5.21 28.22
N ALA A 235 7.69 -5.72 28.49
CA ALA A 235 8.31 -6.75 27.66
C ALA A 235 7.41 -8.00 27.58
N ALA A 236 6.85 -8.42 28.72
CA ALA A 236 5.90 -9.51 28.79
C ALA A 236 4.61 -9.23 27.98
N ASP A 237 4.04 -8.02 28.07
CA ASP A 237 2.86 -7.63 27.28
C ASP A 237 3.13 -7.67 25.76
N LEU A 238 4.27 -7.14 25.32
CA LEU A 238 4.63 -7.16 23.89
C LEU A 238 4.85 -8.60 23.38
N HIS A 239 5.58 -9.43 24.13
CA HIS A 239 5.74 -10.85 23.78
C HIS A 239 4.41 -11.60 23.77
N TYR A 240 3.53 -11.32 24.73
CA TYR A 240 2.20 -11.92 24.80
C TYR A 240 1.36 -11.60 23.57
N ARG A 241 1.33 -10.33 23.13
CA ARG A 241 0.60 -9.91 21.91
C ARG A 241 1.14 -10.51 20.62
N LEU A 242 2.40 -10.94 20.62
CA LEU A 242 3.02 -11.68 19.52
C LEU A 242 2.82 -13.20 19.63
N ASN A 243 2.04 -13.67 20.61
CA ASN A 243 1.86 -15.08 20.93
C ASN A 243 3.16 -15.81 21.31
N HIS A 244 4.16 -15.09 21.82
CA HIS A 244 5.42 -15.67 22.30
C HIS A 244 5.26 -16.26 23.73
N PHE A 245 4.22 -17.06 23.96
CA PHE A 245 3.81 -17.51 25.29
C PHE A 245 4.91 -18.24 26.07
N ARG A 246 5.71 -19.08 25.40
CA ARG A 246 6.87 -19.74 26.01
C ARG A 246 7.88 -18.73 26.55
N THR A 247 8.15 -17.65 25.81
CA THR A 247 9.07 -16.59 26.27
C THR A 247 8.48 -15.85 27.47
N VAL A 248 7.19 -15.55 27.43
CA VAL A 248 6.46 -14.90 28.55
C VAL A 248 6.57 -15.74 29.83
N ALA A 249 6.25 -17.04 29.75
CA ALA A 249 6.29 -17.95 30.90
C ALA A 249 7.71 -18.15 31.46
N GLN A 250 8.72 -18.25 30.60
CA GLN A 250 10.10 -18.58 31.01
C GLN A 250 10.91 -17.37 31.47
N LYS A 251 10.81 -16.23 30.75
CA LYS A 251 11.65 -15.05 31.02
C LYS A 251 10.98 -14.00 31.88
N TYR A 252 9.65 -13.97 31.91
CA TYR A 252 8.88 -12.96 32.63
C TYR A 252 7.85 -13.57 33.59
N PRO A 253 8.18 -14.61 34.38
CA PRO A 253 7.20 -15.36 35.18
C PRO A 253 6.46 -14.52 36.22
N ASP A 254 7.10 -13.48 36.74
CA ASP A 254 6.57 -12.64 37.83
C ASP A 254 5.76 -11.43 37.35
N THR A 255 5.54 -11.32 36.04
CA THR A 255 4.69 -10.27 35.44
C THR A 255 3.23 -10.67 35.45
N ALA A 256 2.32 -9.72 35.26
CA ALA A 256 0.89 -10.02 35.13
C ALA A 256 0.61 -11.01 33.98
N LYS A 257 1.25 -10.82 32.82
CA LYS A 257 1.14 -11.75 31.69
C LYS A 257 1.86 -13.08 31.93
N GLY A 258 3.00 -13.07 32.62
CA GLY A 258 3.71 -14.28 33.06
C GLY A 258 2.84 -15.19 33.93
N ARG A 259 2.26 -14.61 34.98
CA ARG A 259 1.32 -15.32 35.86
C ARG A 259 0.08 -15.82 35.12
N LEU A 260 -0.49 -15.01 34.23
CA LEU A 260 -1.62 -15.42 33.40
C LEU A 260 -1.29 -16.65 32.55
N VAL A 261 -0.22 -16.58 31.76
CA VAL A 261 0.19 -17.70 30.89
C VAL A 261 0.49 -18.95 31.72
N ARG A 262 1.20 -18.82 32.85
CA ARG A 262 1.51 -19.97 33.72
C ARG A 262 0.27 -20.57 34.39
N GLY A 263 -0.68 -19.75 34.81
CA GLY A 263 -1.93 -20.22 35.43
C GLY A 263 -2.92 -20.83 34.43
N GLU A 264 -2.88 -20.42 33.16
CA GLU A 264 -3.67 -21.06 32.09
C GLU A 264 -2.97 -22.30 31.50
N CYS A 265 -1.66 -22.44 31.72
CA CYS A 265 -0.85 -23.60 31.32
C CYS A 265 -1.11 -24.88 32.13
N ASP A 266 -1.97 -24.87 33.15
CA ASP A 266 -2.46 -26.11 33.81
C ASP A 266 -3.21 -27.05 32.83
N LYS A 267 -3.55 -26.57 31.61
CA LYS A 267 -4.09 -27.37 30.50
C LYS A 267 -3.05 -27.90 29.50
N TRP A 268 -1.77 -27.56 29.67
CA TRP A 268 -0.66 -27.91 28.76
C TRP A 268 0.40 -28.78 29.47
N ILE A 269 -0.05 -29.72 30.31
CA ILE A 269 0.70 -30.71 31.10
C ILE A 269 1.63 -31.65 30.29
N ASP A 270 1.94 -31.34 29.02
CA ASP A 270 2.84 -32.14 28.18
C ASP A 270 4.28 -31.56 28.04
N TYR A 271 4.60 -30.42 28.67
CA TYR A 271 5.92 -29.78 28.50
C TYR A 271 6.91 -29.90 29.67
N ASP A 272 6.58 -30.65 30.72
CA ASP A 272 7.53 -31.17 31.73
C ASP A 272 7.04 -32.59 32.07
N ILE A 273 7.67 -33.68 31.62
CA ILE A 273 8.95 -34.22 32.10
C ILE A 273 9.50 -35.17 31.02
N ASN A 274 10.60 -34.80 30.35
CA ASN A 274 11.50 -35.74 29.67
C ASN A 274 12.93 -35.18 29.64
N ASN A 275 13.44 -34.81 30.82
CA ASN A 275 14.88 -34.80 31.09
C ASN A 275 15.10 -35.58 32.39
N LYS A 276 15.29 -36.89 32.23
CA LYS A 276 16.15 -37.69 33.11
C LYS A 276 17.60 -37.35 32.84
#